data_AF-A0A7L9GIP6-F1
#
_entry.id   AF-A0A7L9GIP6-F1
#
_cell.length_a   1.000
_cell.length_b   1.000
_cell.length_c   1.000
_cell.angle_alpha   90.00
_cell.angle_beta   90.00
_cell.angle_gamma   90.00
#
_symmetry.space_group_name_H-M   'P 1'
#
loop_
_entity.id
_entity.type
_entity.pdbx_description
1 polymer ?
#
loop_
_entity_poly.entity_id
_entity_poly.type
_entity_poly.pdbx_seq_one_letter_code
_entity_poly.pdbx_strand_id
1 'polypeptide(L)'
;MKRDKIEANGLDAFIANISPMLDGLNTQMATMAQLLAACHDPIKDDAELEARMALIDELYSHADSEGHAAARFAEMVADRVYEYESESVLVPFASQAEALAFLLSDRGVKQKDLSAIATQSAVSEILNNKRKMTVAQIKGFAEFFSVPVEFFMHGVV
;
A
#
# COMPACT_ATOMS: atom_id res chain seq x y z
N MET A 1 -40.57 -57.37 -21.67
CA MET A 1 -39.55 -56.75 -20.82
C MET A 1 -39.11 -55.43 -21.47
N LYS A 2 -39.81 -54.33 -21.14
CA LYS A 2 -39.57 -52.96 -21.62
C LYS A 2 -39.96 -51.98 -20.50
N ARG A 3 -39.27 -52.07 -19.38
CA ARG A 3 -39.21 -51.06 -18.31
C ARG A 3 -37.71 -50.94 -18.05
N ASP A 4 -37.18 -49.71 -18.09
CA ASP A 4 -35.83 -49.28 -17.62
C ASP A 4 -35.10 -48.26 -18.52
N LYS A 5 -35.58 -47.94 -19.73
CA LYS A 5 -34.91 -46.93 -20.58
C LYS A 5 -35.55 -45.54 -20.59
N ILE A 6 -36.76 -45.39 -20.06
CA ILE A 6 -37.49 -44.10 -20.08
C ILE A 6 -37.19 -43.26 -18.82
N GLU A 7 -36.80 -43.89 -17.71
CA GLU A 7 -36.49 -43.18 -16.44
C GLU A 7 -35.06 -42.60 -16.40
N ALA A 8 -34.08 -43.26 -17.01
CA ALA A 8 -32.69 -42.76 -17.09
C ALA A 8 -32.59 -41.44 -17.89
N ASN A 9 -33.29 -41.35 -19.03
CA ASN A 9 -33.29 -40.14 -19.86
C ASN A 9 -33.90 -38.91 -19.17
N GLY A 10 -34.86 -39.12 -18.25
CA GLY A 10 -35.49 -38.02 -17.51
C GLY A 10 -34.56 -37.43 -16.46
N LEU A 11 -33.79 -38.28 -15.78
CA LEU A 11 -32.78 -37.86 -14.81
C LEU A 11 -31.61 -37.15 -15.50
N ASP A 12 -31.11 -37.69 -16.62
CA ASP A 12 -30.02 -37.07 -17.38
C ASP A 12 -30.41 -35.68 -17.91
N ALA A 13 -31.63 -35.55 -18.45
CA ALA A 13 -32.15 -34.25 -18.91
C ALA A 13 -32.35 -33.26 -17.75
N PHE A 14 -32.80 -33.73 -16.60
CA PHE A 14 -32.92 -32.89 -15.40
C PHE A 14 -31.55 -32.40 -14.91
N ILE A 15 -30.56 -33.30 -14.80
CA ILE A 15 -29.19 -32.95 -14.39
C ILE A 15 -28.57 -31.95 -15.38
N ALA A 16 -28.69 -32.19 -16.69
CA ALA A 16 -28.18 -31.28 -17.71
C ALA A 16 -28.78 -29.87 -17.61
N ASN A 17 -30.04 -29.74 -17.19
CA ASN A 17 -30.70 -28.44 -17.02
C ASN A 17 -30.23 -27.69 -15.77
N ILE A 18 -29.92 -28.38 -14.67
CA ILE A 18 -29.48 -27.74 -13.42
C ILE A 18 -27.96 -27.57 -13.32
N SER A 19 -27.17 -28.32 -14.09
CA SER A 19 -25.70 -28.27 -14.03
C SER A 19 -25.14 -26.85 -14.21
N PRO A 20 -25.58 -26.04 -15.20
CA PRO A 20 -25.06 -24.69 -15.37
C PRO A 20 -25.35 -23.77 -14.18
N MET A 21 -26.50 -23.95 -13.52
CA MET A 21 -26.85 -23.23 -12.28
C MET A 21 -25.90 -23.64 -11.15
N LEU A 22 -25.65 -24.95 -10.99
CA LEU A 22 -24.74 -25.46 -9.96
C LEU A 22 -23.29 -25.01 -10.20
N ASP A 23 -22.85 -25.02 -11.47
CA ASP A 23 -21.55 -24.51 -11.87
C ASP A 23 -21.42 -23.02 -11.54
N GLY A 24 -22.45 -22.23 -11.86
CA GLY A 24 -22.50 -20.81 -11.51
C GLY A 24 -22.42 -20.56 -10.00
N LEU A 25 -23.13 -21.35 -9.19
CA LEU A 25 -23.05 -21.28 -7.72
C LEU A 25 -21.65 -21.65 -7.21
N ASN A 26 -21.02 -22.67 -7.79
CA ASN A 26 -19.66 -23.07 -7.44
C ASN A 26 -18.65 -21.97 -7.78
N THR A 27 -18.76 -21.35 -8.96
CA THR A 27 -17.92 -20.21 -9.34
C THR A 27 -18.11 -19.02 -8.41
N GLN A 28 -19.36 -18.66 -8.09
CA GLN A 28 -19.64 -17.57 -7.13
C GLN A 28 -19.07 -17.84 -5.74
N MET A 29 -19.16 -19.09 -5.27
CA MET A 29 -18.57 -19.50 -3.99
C MET A 29 -17.04 -19.37 -3.99
N ALA A 30 -16.39 -19.75 -5.09
CA ALA A 30 -14.95 -19.60 -5.25
C ALA A 30 -14.53 -18.11 -5.27
N THR A 31 -15.25 -17.26 -6.01
CA THR A 31 -15.00 -15.81 -6.04
C THR A 31 -15.19 -15.19 -4.67
N MET A 32 -16.25 -15.56 -3.94
CA MET A 32 -16.48 -15.08 -2.57
C MET A 32 -15.36 -15.52 -1.62
N ALA A 33 -14.90 -16.77 -1.72
CA ALA A 33 -13.78 -17.25 -0.91
C ALA A 33 -12.49 -16.46 -1.18
N GLN A 34 -12.21 -16.12 -2.44
CA GLN A 34 -11.07 -15.27 -2.81
C GLN A 34 -11.19 -13.86 -2.25
N LEU A 35 -12.38 -13.25 -2.30
CA LEU A 35 -12.62 -11.93 -1.71
C LEU A 35 -12.44 -11.96 -0.19
N LEU A 36 -12.95 -12.99 0.49
CA LEU A 36 -12.79 -13.13 1.93
C LEU A 36 -11.32 -13.34 2.32
N ALA A 37 -10.57 -14.14 1.57
CA ALA A 37 -9.13 -14.27 1.76
C ALA A 37 -8.43 -12.91 1.60
N ALA A 38 -8.81 -12.12 0.58
CA ALA A 38 -8.26 -10.79 0.37
C ALA A 38 -8.47 -9.81 1.53
N CYS A 39 -9.54 -9.99 2.30
CA CYS A 39 -9.88 -9.12 3.43
C CYS A 39 -9.12 -9.47 4.72
N HIS A 40 -8.51 -10.65 4.82
CA HIS A 40 -7.95 -11.14 6.09
C HIS A 40 -6.49 -11.59 5.96
N ASP A 41 -6.12 -12.20 4.83
CA ASP A 41 -4.77 -12.71 4.65
C ASP A 41 -3.77 -11.55 4.47
N PRO A 42 -2.58 -11.64 5.08
CA PRO A 42 -1.54 -10.63 4.91
C PRO A 42 -0.97 -10.70 3.49
N ILE A 43 -0.62 -9.52 2.96
CA ILE A 43 0.07 -9.38 1.66
C ILE A 43 1.53 -9.83 1.83
N LYS A 44 2.05 -10.58 0.85
CA LYS A 44 3.37 -11.23 0.97
C LYS A 44 4.46 -10.57 0.13
N ASP A 45 4.07 -9.89 -0.95
CA ASP A 45 4.98 -9.28 -1.90
C ASP A 45 4.29 -8.14 -2.67
N ASP A 46 5.09 -7.39 -3.43
CA ASP A 46 4.64 -6.22 -4.18
C ASP A 46 3.66 -6.58 -5.30
N ALA A 47 3.71 -7.78 -5.85
CA ALA A 47 2.77 -8.22 -6.87
C ALA A 47 1.37 -8.46 -6.26
N GLU A 48 1.31 -9.02 -5.05
CA GLU A 48 0.06 -9.14 -4.30
C GLU A 48 -0.45 -7.76 -3.84
N LEU A 49 0.43 -6.83 -3.49
CA LEU A 49 0.07 -5.44 -3.20
C LEU A 49 -0.65 -4.78 -4.40
N GLU A 50 -0.05 -4.83 -5.59
CA GLU A 50 -0.65 -4.27 -6.81
C GLU A 50 -2.03 -4.90 -7.10
N ALA A 51 -2.15 -6.22 -6.92
CA ALA A 51 -3.42 -6.92 -7.11
C ALA A 51 -4.49 -6.48 -6.10
N ARG A 52 -4.12 -6.23 -4.84
CA ARG A 52 -5.03 -5.74 -3.79
C ARG A 52 -5.46 -4.30 -4.06
N MET A 53 -4.56 -3.44 -4.53
CA MET A 53 -4.90 -2.07 -4.93
C MET A 53 -5.90 -2.06 -6.09
N ALA A 54 -5.67 -2.88 -7.13
CA ALA A 54 -6.61 -3.00 -8.23
C ALA A 54 -7.99 -3.52 -7.78
N LEU A 55 -8.02 -4.47 -6.84
CA LEU A 55 -9.27 -4.97 -6.26
C LEU A 55 -10.03 -3.89 -5.47
N ILE A 56 -9.33 -3.05 -4.72
CA ILE A 56 -9.95 -1.91 -4.01
C ILE A 56 -10.65 -0.98 -5.01
N ASP A 57 -9.97 -0.62 -6.11
CA ASP A 57 -10.54 0.24 -7.15
C ASP A 57 -11.77 -0.39 -7.80
N GLU A 58 -11.70 -1.70 -8.11
CA GLU A 58 -12.84 -2.44 -8.67
C GLU A 58 -14.03 -2.45 -7.71
N LEU A 59 -13.81 -2.74 -6.42
CA LEU A 59 -14.87 -2.76 -5.41
C LEU A 59 -15.53 -1.38 -5.25
N TYR A 60 -14.74 -0.31 -5.22
CA TYR A 60 -15.29 1.05 -5.14
C TYR A 60 -16.06 1.45 -6.41
N SER A 61 -15.65 0.96 -7.59
CA SER A 61 -16.38 1.20 -8.84
C SER A 61 -17.81 0.62 -8.83
N HIS A 62 -18.05 -0.37 -7.97
CA HIS A 62 -19.35 -1.03 -7.77
C HIS A 62 -20.10 -0.53 -6.52
N ALA A 63 -19.58 0.45 -5.79
CA ALA A 63 -20.20 0.97 -4.59
C ALA A 63 -21.09 2.18 -4.88
N ASP A 64 -22.37 2.08 -4.54
CA ASP A 64 -23.33 3.19 -4.68
C ASP A 64 -23.32 4.16 -3.49
N SER A 65 -22.65 3.80 -2.39
CA SER A 65 -22.49 4.63 -1.18
C SER A 65 -21.41 4.05 -0.26
N GLU A 66 -20.98 4.82 0.75
CA GLU A 66 -20.04 4.35 1.79
C GLU A 66 -20.58 3.15 2.60
N GLY A 67 -21.90 3.04 2.75
CA GLY A 67 -22.53 1.90 3.43
C GLY A 67 -22.69 0.66 2.55
N HIS A 68 -22.34 0.73 1.26
CA HIS A 68 -22.50 -0.37 0.32
C HIS A 68 -21.54 -1.52 0.64
N ALA A 69 -21.99 -2.77 0.48
CA ALA A 69 -21.20 -3.94 0.83
C ALA A 69 -19.83 -3.96 0.14
N ALA A 70 -19.77 -3.55 -1.14
CA ALA A 70 -18.51 -3.47 -1.88
C ALA A 70 -17.52 -2.45 -1.25
N ALA A 71 -18.00 -1.29 -0.80
CA ALA A 71 -17.17 -0.31 -0.09
C ALA A 71 -16.62 -0.88 1.22
N ARG A 72 -17.44 -1.61 1.98
CA ARG A 72 -17.01 -2.25 3.24
C ARG A 72 -15.94 -3.32 3.01
N PHE A 73 -16.04 -4.09 1.92
CA PHE A 73 -14.96 -5.01 1.56
C PHE A 73 -13.70 -4.27 1.11
N ALA A 74 -13.84 -3.17 0.35
CA ALA A 74 -12.70 -2.35 -0.06
C ALA A 74 -11.93 -1.78 1.15
N GLU A 75 -12.65 -1.32 2.18
CA GLU A 75 -12.06 -0.88 3.46
C GLU A 75 -11.23 -2.00 4.11
N MET A 76 -11.78 -3.22 4.21
CA MET A 76 -11.06 -4.36 4.81
C MET A 76 -9.80 -4.76 4.03
N VAL A 77 -9.87 -4.72 2.70
CA VAL A 77 -8.70 -4.97 1.84
C VAL A 77 -7.67 -3.85 2.00
N ALA A 78 -8.11 -2.59 2.11
CA ALA A 78 -7.24 -1.45 2.33
C ALA A 78 -6.48 -1.53 3.67
N ASP A 79 -7.09 -2.09 4.72
CA ASP A 79 -6.39 -2.35 5.99
C ASP A 79 -5.21 -3.32 5.80
N ARG A 80 -5.35 -4.35 4.95
CA ARG A 80 -4.24 -5.28 4.64
C ARG A 80 -3.13 -4.59 3.84
N VAL A 81 -3.51 -3.72 2.91
CA VAL A 81 -2.56 -2.87 2.15
C VAL A 81 -1.77 -1.98 3.11
N TYR A 82 -2.45 -1.28 4.01
CA TYR A 82 -1.81 -0.42 4.99
C TYR A 82 -0.85 -1.19 5.91
N GLU A 83 -1.23 -2.38 6.40
CA GLU A 83 -0.34 -3.23 7.20
C GLU A 83 0.94 -3.55 6.43
N TYR A 84 0.80 -4.05 5.19
CA TYR A 84 1.96 -4.38 4.36
C TYR A 84 2.82 -3.16 4.05
N GLU A 85 2.23 -2.04 3.66
CA GLU A 85 3.00 -0.83 3.39
C GLU A 85 3.68 -0.32 4.66
N SER A 86 3.02 -0.37 5.82
CA SER A 86 3.64 0.07 7.07
C SER A 86 4.83 -0.78 7.50
N GLU A 87 4.84 -2.08 7.15
CA GLU A 87 5.91 -3.03 7.48
C GLU A 87 6.98 -3.13 6.39
N SER A 88 6.59 -3.00 5.12
CA SER A 88 7.43 -3.23 3.92
C SER A 88 7.92 -1.94 3.27
N VAL A 89 7.29 -0.79 3.52
CA VAL A 89 7.81 0.51 3.10
C VAL A 89 8.99 0.82 4.01
N LEU A 90 10.16 0.37 3.53
CA LEU A 90 11.35 1.21 3.57
C LEU A 90 10.92 2.54 2.93
N VAL A 91 10.38 3.47 3.73
CA VAL A 91 10.28 4.87 3.35
C VAL A 91 11.65 5.16 2.78
N PRO A 92 11.79 5.52 1.48
CA PRO A 92 13.10 5.75 0.91
C PRO A 92 13.75 6.76 1.82
N PHE A 93 14.71 6.29 2.64
CA PHE A 93 15.21 7.09 3.72
C PHE A 93 16.01 8.17 3.03
N ALA A 94 15.40 9.35 2.89
CA ALA A 94 16.07 10.49 2.33
C ALA A 94 17.34 10.64 3.16
N SER A 95 18.48 10.57 2.48
CA SER A 95 19.76 10.86 3.10
C SER A 95 19.66 12.23 3.78
N GLN A 96 20.47 12.45 4.81
CA GLN A 96 20.57 13.77 5.45
C GLN A 96 20.76 14.92 4.43
N ALA A 97 21.46 14.63 3.33
CA ALA A 97 21.63 15.55 2.21
C ALA A 97 20.31 15.85 1.49
N GLU A 98 19.57 14.82 1.10
CA GLU A 98 18.27 14.96 0.42
C GLU A 98 17.23 15.64 1.30
N ALA A 99 17.15 15.26 2.58
CA ALA A 99 16.27 15.89 3.56
C ALA A 99 16.56 17.39 3.69
N LEU A 100 17.83 17.79 3.78
CA LEU A 100 18.21 19.19 3.86
C LEU A 100 17.98 19.93 2.54
N ALA A 101 18.32 19.32 1.41
CA ALA A 101 18.14 19.90 0.07
C ALA A 101 16.66 20.19 -0.21
N PHE A 102 15.79 19.24 0.15
CA PHE A 102 14.35 19.38 0.06
C PHE A 102 13.85 20.60 0.84
N LEU A 103 14.21 20.72 2.13
CA LEU A 103 13.77 21.84 2.97
C LEU A 103 14.31 23.20 2.53
N LEU A 104 15.54 23.26 2.00
CA LEU A 104 16.09 24.48 1.42
C LEU A 104 15.29 24.92 0.19
N SER A 105 14.96 23.98 -0.69
CA SER A 105 14.20 24.25 -1.92
C SER A 105 12.75 24.63 -1.62
N ASP A 106 12.05 23.79 -0.84
CA ASP A 106 10.63 23.93 -0.50
C ASP A 106 10.34 25.28 0.18
N ARG A 107 11.26 25.73 1.05
CA ARG A 107 11.07 26.94 1.86
C ARG A 107 11.85 28.16 1.38
N GLY A 108 12.54 28.05 0.24
CA GLY A 108 13.34 29.15 -0.32
C GLY A 108 14.48 29.62 0.60
N VAL A 109 14.98 28.74 1.48
CA VAL A 109 16.06 29.04 2.42
C VAL A 109 17.41 28.87 1.71
N LYS A 110 18.34 29.81 1.93
CA LYS A 110 19.69 29.71 1.37
C LYS A 110 20.64 29.11 2.40
N GLN A 111 21.70 28.43 1.95
CA GLN A 111 22.69 27.83 2.84
C GLN A 111 23.29 28.83 3.86
N LYS A 112 23.44 30.10 3.45
CA LYS A 112 23.95 31.17 4.33
C LYS A 112 23.04 31.47 5.52
N ASP A 113 21.75 31.18 5.41
CA ASP A 113 20.76 31.45 6.46
C ASP A 113 20.86 30.41 7.59
N LEU A 114 21.59 29.30 7.35
CA LEU A 114 21.88 28.24 8.31
C LEU A 114 23.18 28.47 9.11
N SER A 115 23.82 29.64 8.97
CA SER A 115 25.15 29.92 9.54
C SER A 115 25.23 29.80 11.06
N ALA A 116 24.09 29.94 11.76
CA ALA A 116 24.00 29.76 13.21
C ALA A 116 24.14 28.28 13.65
N ILE A 117 23.88 27.33 12.76
CA ILE A 117 23.85 25.89 13.04
C ILE A 117 25.10 25.20 12.49
N ALA A 118 25.52 25.59 11.28
CA ALA A 118 26.67 25.02 10.61
C ALA A 118 27.35 26.08 9.71
N THR A 119 28.66 25.96 9.52
CA THR A 119 29.36 26.81 8.55
C THR A 119 28.87 26.52 7.14
N GLN A 120 28.95 27.51 6.25
CA GLN A 120 28.54 27.33 4.85
C GLN A 120 29.28 26.15 4.18
N SER A 121 30.57 25.97 4.49
CA SER A 121 31.35 24.82 4.01
C SER A 121 30.76 23.50 4.49
N ALA A 122 30.39 23.39 5.77
CA ALA A 122 29.80 22.18 6.33
C ALA A 122 28.42 21.89 5.71
N VAL A 123 27.58 22.92 5.52
CA VAL A 123 26.27 22.77 4.85
C VAL A 123 26.45 22.26 3.41
N SER A 124 27.41 22.82 2.67
CA SER A 124 27.73 22.37 1.31
C SER A 124 28.25 20.93 1.29
N GLU A 125 29.14 20.55 2.21
CA GLU A 125 29.64 19.18 2.33
C GLU A 125 28.51 18.18 2.64
N ILE A 126 27.56 18.56 3.51
CA ILE A 126 26.38 17.75 3.83
C ILE A 126 25.51 17.56 2.58
N LEU A 127 25.16 18.64 1.88
CA LEU A 127 24.33 18.59 0.67
C LEU A 127 24.98 17.77 -0.46
N ASN A 128 26.31 17.66 -0.49
CA ASN A 128 27.05 16.85 -1.44
C ASN A 128 27.39 15.44 -0.93
N ASN A 129 26.78 14.99 0.18
CA ASN A 129 27.05 13.70 0.83
C ASN A 129 28.52 13.45 1.22
N LYS A 130 29.33 14.51 1.34
CA LYS A 130 30.75 14.41 1.77
C LYS A 130 30.89 14.34 3.28
N ARG A 131 29.85 14.70 4.02
CA ARG A 131 29.85 14.78 5.49
C ARG A 131 28.48 14.43 6.06
N LYS A 132 28.45 13.56 7.07
CA LYS A 132 27.24 13.32 7.88
C LYS A 132 27.02 14.47 8.86
N MET A 133 25.75 14.81 9.11
CA MET A 133 25.35 15.76 10.14
C MET A 133 25.71 15.23 11.53
N THR A 134 26.16 16.11 12.41
CA THR A 134 26.30 15.79 13.83
C THR A 134 24.94 15.86 14.54
N VAL A 135 24.83 15.24 15.73
CA VAL A 135 23.61 15.32 16.55
C VAL A 135 23.19 16.77 16.87
N ALA A 136 24.17 17.66 17.07
CA ALA A 136 23.90 19.08 17.30
C ALA A 136 23.32 19.76 16.05
N GLN A 137 23.84 19.45 14.86
CA GLN A 137 23.32 19.97 13.59
C GLN A 137 21.93 19.44 13.29
N ILE A 138 21.69 18.14 13.52
CA ILE A 138 20.37 17.51 13.39
C ILE A 138 19.34 18.28 14.22
N LYS A 139 19.61 18.50 15.51
CA LYS A 139 18.71 19.25 16.40
C LYS A 139 18.51 20.68 15.94
N GLY A 140 19.60 21.38 15.56
CA GLY A 140 19.53 22.77 15.11
C GLY A 140 18.73 22.93 13.80
N PHE A 141 18.91 22.03 12.84
CA PHE A 141 18.13 22.04 11.61
C PHE A 141 16.66 21.68 11.87
N ALA A 142 16.40 20.66 12.69
CA ALA A 142 15.04 20.28 13.08
C ALA A 142 14.29 21.46 13.73
N GLU A 143 14.94 22.18 14.64
CA GLU A 143 14.39 23.39 15.26
C GLU A 143 14.16 24.52 14.24
N PHE A 144 15.17 24.83 13.42
CA PHE A 144 15.07 25.88 12.40
C PHE A 144 13.94 25.64 11.40
N PHE A 145 13.77 24.38 10.98
CA PHE A 145 12.72 23.98 10.05
C PHE A 145 11.42 23.53 10.76
N SER A 146 11.34 23.56 12.09
CA SER A 146 10.15 23.09 12.82
C SER A 146 9.67 21.70 12.34
N VAL A 147 10.61 20.77 12.14
CA VAL A 147 10.35 19.37 11.80
C VAL A 147 10.82 18.45 12.93
N PRO A 148 10.26 17.24 13.08
CA PRO A 148 10.78 16.27 14.03
C PRO A 148 12.25 15.94 13.76
N VAL A 149 13.01 15.62 14.81
CA VAL A 149 14.45 15.31 14.72
C VAL A 149 14.69 14.09 13.82
N GLU A 150 13.76 13.14 13.86
CA GLU A 150 13.70 11.90 13.09
C GLU A 150 13.80 12.15 11.57
N PHE A 151 13.38 13.33 11.10
CA PHE A 151 13.48 13.75 9.71
C PHE A 151 14.93 13.76 9.19
N PHE A 152 15.92 13.98 10.07
CA PHE A 152 17.35 13.97 9.73
C PHE A 152 18.13 12.78 10.33
N MET A 153 17.47 11.86 11.03
CA MET A 153 18.15 10.76 11.72
C MET A 153 18.57 9.62 10.77
N HIS A 154 18.04 9.58 9.56
CA HIS A 154 18.25 8.48 8.63
C HIS A 154 19.32 8.85 7.59
N GLY A 155 20.58 8.69 7.97
CA GLY A 155 21.72 8.88 7.08
C GLY A 155 22.31 7.53 6.65
N VAL A 156 22.00 7.10 5.43
CA VAL A 156 22.54 5.94 4.66
C VAL A 156 23.58 5.11 5.42
N VAL A 157 23.21 3.85 5.70
CA VAL A 157 24.12 2.76 6.08
C VAL A 157 25.07 2.48 4.93
#